data_AF-A0A1Y1ILF5-F1
#
_entry.id   AF-A0A1Y1ILF5-F1
#
_cell.length_a   1.000
_cell.length_b   1.000
_cell.length_c   1.000
_cell.angle_alpha   90.00
_cell.angle_beta   90.00
_cell.angle_gamma   90.00
#
_symmetry.space_group_name_H-M   'P 1'
#
loop_
_entity.id
_entity.type
_entity.pdbx_description
1 polymer ?
#
loop_
_entity_poly.entity_id
_entity_poly.type
_entity_poly.pdbx_seq_one_letter_code
_entity_poly.pdbx_strand_id
1 'polypeptide(L)'
;MDGPVLDTRSAAVRSFVDSWKAEVRAASASMAATLQRKGLEGPPATLPDLSTMTVIFQTDSGIDIKKLQQASAITDRVAAEPALGSISMIATASKQAKFTNQVSFRYTPGKVGTTRKNCKVFANGKFHLTGARSAWEAVCTLKVVLRTIRALRPDCTQVDKLVKIQSAKVQMLNTDFRLNAPINLEALRDVVMERYGVFGLYEPDHFAGCNIKFAGATILAFKSGSIIITGAKRLEEIAQAFAFVIGAVTESPAVLSNQGRTPLWEQENAKKERTSAGKRSFLELLDDKVDERATEIPTFQIP
;
A
#
# COMPACT_ATOMS: atom_id res chain seq x y z
N MET A 1 7.02 27.88 -14.45
CA MET A 1 6.77 26.46 -14.79
C MET A 1 5.38 26.03 -14.30
N ASP A 2 4.39 26.91 -14.40
CA ASP A 2 3.04 26.67 -13.90
C ASP A 2 2.16 26.04 -14.97
N GLY A 3 1.18 25.25 -14.52
CA GLY A 3 0.23 24.55 -15.37
C GLY A 3 0.01 23.09 -14.93
N PRO A 4 -1.21 22.56 -15.08
CA PRO A 4 -1.54 21.19 -14.70
C PRO A 4 -0.82 20.17 -15.61
N VAL A 5 -0.15 19.18 -15.02
CA VAL A 5 0.44 18.04 -15.76
C VAL A 5 -0.48 16.82 -15.80
N LEU A 6 -1.42 16.74 -14.87
CA LEU A 6 -2.44 15.70 -14.74
C LEU A 6 -3.73 16.37 -14.27
N ASP A 7 -4.85 16.07 -14.92
CA ASP A 7 -6.17 16.50 -14.46
C ASP A 7 -6.73 15.47 -13.50
N THR A 8 -6.65 15.78 -12.21
CA THR A 8 -7.22 14.99 -11.10
C THR A 8 -8.75 14.95 -11.14
N ARG A 9 -9.39 15.82 -11.94
CA ARG A 9 -10.83 15.83 -12.19
C ARG A 9 -11.19 15.10 -13.49
N SER A 10 -10.26 14.40 -14.13
CA SER A 10 -10.58 13.61 -15.32
C SER A 10 -11.51 12.44 -15.00
N ALA A 11 -12.29 12.00 -16.00
CA ALA A 11 -13.20 10.86 -15.85
C ALA A 11 -12.47 9.57 -15.45
N ALA A 12 -11.24 9.35 -15.95
CA ALA A 12 -10.43 8.19 -15.60
C ALA A 12 -10.00 8.19 -14.12
N VAL A 13 -9.60 9.34 -13.57
CA VAL A 13 -9.26 9.47 -12.15
C VAL A 13 -10.49 9.24 -11.28
N ARG A 14 -11.62 9.88 -11.61
CA ARG A 14 -12.89 9.68 -10.89
C ARG A 14 -13.32 8.22 -10.91
N SER A 15 -13.34 7.60 -12.09
CA SER A 15 -13.71 6.18 -12.25
C SER A 15 -12.83 5.26 -11.39
N PHE A 16 -11.51 5.49 -11.35
CA PHE A 16 -10.61 4.72 -10.49
C PHE A 16 -10.92 4.91 -9.00
N VAL A 17 -11.07 6.15 -8.55
CA VAL A 17 -11.34 6.46 -7.13
C VAL A 17 -12.72 5.97 -6.69
N ASP A 18 -13.74 6.13 -7.52
CA ASP A 18 -15.11 5.73 -7.22
C ASP A 18 -15.24 4.21 -7.19
N SER A 19 -14.62 3.50 -8.15
CA SER A 19 -14.51 2.04 -8.13
C SER A 19 -13.82 1.55 -6.86
N TRP A 20 -12.69 2.17 -6.51
CA TRP A 20 -11.97 1.87 -5.28
C TRP A 20 -12.85 2.06 -4.04
N LYS A 21 -13.55 3.21 -3.92
CA LYS A 21 -14.45 3.47 -2.78
C LYS A 21 -15.61 2.46 -2.73
N ALA A 22 -16.17 2.07 -3.87
CA ALA A 22 -17.22 1.05 -3.92
C ALA A 22 -16.72 -0.30 -3.40
N GLU A 23 -15.54 -0.75 -3.84
CA GLU A 23 -14.92 -1.98 -3.35
C GLU A 23 -14.60 -1.91 -1.84
N VAL A 24 -14.10 -0.77 -1.36
CA VAL A 24 -13.86 -0.56 0.08
C VAL A 24 -15.15 -0.69 0.87
N ARG A 25 -16.28 -0.10 0.41
CA ARG A 25 -17.58 -0.23 1.10
C ARG A 25 -18.02 -1.68 1.17
N ALA A 26 -17.97 -2.39 0.04
CA ALA A 26 -18.39 -3.79 -0.05
C ALA A 26 -17.54 -4.69 0.87
N ALA A 27 -16.21 -4.55 0.82
CA ALA A 27 -15.29 -5.30 1.67
C ALA A 27 -15.51 -4.99 3.16
N SER A 28 -15.65 -3.71 3.53
CA SER A 28 -15.89 -3.29 4.92
C SER A 28 -17.20 -3.86 5.47
N ALA A 29 -18.28 -3.79 4.69
CA ALA A 29 -19.57 -4.35 5.07
C ALA A 29 -19.49 -5.88 5.27
N SER A 30 -18.81 -6.59 4.37
CA SER A 30 -18.59 -8.03 4.48
C SER A 30 -17.80 -8.42 5.74
N MET A 31 -16.73 -7.68 6.05
CA MET A 31 -15.90 -7.94 7.22
C MET A 31 -16.66 -7.63 8.53
N ALA A 32 -17.39 -6.52 8.59
CA ALA A 32 -18.23 -6.17 9.73
C ALA A 32 -19.33 -7.22 9.98
N ALA A 33 -20.02 -7.66 8.92
CA ALA A 33 -21.01 -8.73 9.01
C ALA A 33 -20.42 -10.06 9.48
N THR A 34 -19.16 -10.34 9.11
CA THR A 34 -18.44 -11.54 9.59
C THR A 34 -18.21 -11.47 11.10
N LEU A 35 -17.70 -10.34 11.60
CA LEU A 35 -17.48 -10.13 13.04
C LEU A 35 -18.78 -10.28 13.84
N GLN A 36 -19.86 -9.65 13.35
CA GLN A 36 -21.18 -9.74 13.98
C GLN A 36 -21.69 -11.19 14.04
N ARG A 37 -21.61 -11.93 12.93
CA ARG A 37 -22.09 -13.33 12.86
C ARG A 37 -21.33 -14.27 13.78
N LYS A 38 -20.03 -14.01 14.01
CA LYS A 38 -19.19 -14.81 14.90
C LYS A 38 -19.30 -14.41 16.37
N GLY A 39 -20.21 -13.50 16.72
CA GLY A 39 -20.47 -13.11 18.12
C GLY A 39 -19.32 -12.34 18.76
N LEU A 40 -18.49 -11.68 17.95
CA LEU A 40 -17.31 -10.94 18.40
C LEU A 40 -17.70 -9.47 18.66
N GLU A 41 -18.45 -9.21 19.74
CA GLU A 41 -18.78 -7.84 20.17
C GLU A 41 -17.66 -7.26 21.06
N GLY A 42 -16.74 -6.48 20.47
CA GLY A 42 -15.61 -5.86 21.20
C GLY A 42 -14.47 -6.85 21.52
N PRO A 43 -13.21 -6.39 21.69
CA PRO A 43 -12.11 -6.82 20.85
C PRO A 43 -11.63 -8.26 21.10
N PRO A 44 -11.88 -9.17 20.14
CA PRO A 44 -10.91 -10.18 19.76
C PRO A 44 -10.20 -9.78 18.48
N ALA A 45 -10.68 -8.81 17.68
CA ALA A 45 -9.98 -8.31 16.49
C ALA A 45 -10.36 -6.88 16.04
N THR A 46 -9.45 -6.18 15.36
CA THR A 46 -9.70 -4.93 14.61
C THR A 46 -10.04 -5.23 13.15
N LEU A 47 -10.67 -4.28 12.45
CA LEU A 47 -10.75 -4.35 10.99
C LEU A 47 -9.34 -4.19 10.37
N PRO A 48 -9.11 -4.72 9.15
CA PRO A 48 -7.88 -4.48 8.42
C PRO A 48 -7.63 -3.00 8.12
N ASP A 49 -6.39 -2.59 8.36
CA ASP A 49 -5.82 -1.33 7.91
C ASP A 49 -5.07 -1.55 6.60
N LEU A 50 -5.22 -0.63 5.63
CA LEU A 50 -4.42 -0.69 4.41
C LEU A 50 -2.99 -0.18 4.71
N SER A 51 -2.05 -1.11 4.82
CA SER A 51 -0.65 -0.79 5.11
C SER A 51 0.01 -0.11 3.90
N THR A 52 -0.15 -0.71 2.71
CA THR A 52 0.31 -0.18 1.41
C THR A 52 -0.45 -0.83 0.25
N MET A 53 -0.48 -0.16 -0.90
CA MET A 53 -0.87 -0.74 -2.18
C MET A 53 0.11 -0.42 -3.30
N THR A 54 0.05 -1.25 -4.33
CA THR A 54 0.75 -1.07 -5.61
C THR A 54 -0.26 -0.80 -6.70
N VAL A 55 -0.07 0.30 -7.44
CA VAL A 55 -0.92 0.71 -8.55
C VAL A 55 -0.07 0.87 -9.81
N ILE A 56 -0.52 0.30 -10.92
CA ILE A 56 0.03 0.58 -12.24
C ILE A 56 -0.88 1.57 -12.95
N PHE A 57 -0.32 2.72 -13.31
CA PHE A 57 -0.97 3.68 -14.19
C PHE A 57 -0.43 3.50 -15.61
N GLN A 58 -1.32 3.52 -16.59
CA GLN A 58 -1.00 3.70 -18.01
C GLN A 58 -1.42 5.12 -18.40
N THR A 59 -0.50 5.89 -18.98
CA THR A 59 -0.79 7.20 -19.53
C THR A 59 -0.84 7.18 -21.07
N ASP A 60 -1.35 8.27 -21.65
CA ASP A 60 -1.38 8.51 -23.10
C ASP A 60 -0.06 9.08 -23.67
N SER A 61 0.97 9.20 -22.82
CA SER A 61 2.18 9.94 -23.12
C SER A 61 3.41 9.07 -22.85
N GLY A 62 4.20 8.83 -23.91
CA GLY A 62 5.50 8.18 -23.81
C GLY A 62 6.54 9.07 -23.14
N ILE A 63 7.60 8.44 -22.60
CA ILE A 63 8.63 9.13 -21.82
C ILE A 63 10.00 8.73 -22.39
N ASP A 64 10.83 9.72 -22.71
CA ASP A 64 12.20 9.46 -23.13
C ASP A 64 13.05 9.12 -21.90
N ILE A 65 13.17 7.82 -21.62
CA ILE A 65 13.93 7.30 -20.47
C ILE A 65 15.41 7.64 -20.58
N LYS A 66 15.99 7.68 -21.78
CA LYS A 66 17.42 7.96 -21.96
C LYS A 66 17.72 9.40 -21.56
N LYS A 67 16.92 10.34 -22.04
CA LYS A 67 17.05 11.74 -21.63
C LYS A 67 16.77 11.90 -20.13
N LEU A 68 15.75 11.22 -19.58
CA LEU A 68 15.43 11.31 -18.16
C LEU A 68 16.57 10.77 -17.27
N GLN A 69 17.25 9.71 -17.71
CA GLN A 69 18.45 9.19 -17.05
C GLN A 69 19.61 10.19 -17.06
N GLN A 70 19.82 10.94 -18.15
CA GLN A 70 20.86 11.98 -18.18
C GLN A 70 20.61 13.10 -17.15
N ALA A 71 19.34 13.33 -16.79
CA ALA A 71 18.99 14.29 -15.76
C ALA A 71 19.18 13.78 -14.32
N SER A 72 19.53 12.50 -14.12
CA SER A 72 19.73 11.95 -12.77
C SER A 72 20.99 12.49 -12.10
N ALA A 73 21.91 13.09 -12.86
CA ALA A 73 23.08 13.78 -12.32
C ALA A 73 22.71 15.04 -11.51
N ILE A 74 21.44 15.50 -11.55
CA ILE A 74 20.98 16.76 -10.95
C ILE A 74 20.19 16.52 -9.63
N THR A 75 19.81 15.29 -9.29
CA THR A 75 18.82 15.05 -8.21
C THR A 75 19.38 14.66 -6.84
N ASP A 76 20.66 14.90 -6.57
CA ASP A 76 21.21 14.70 -5.22
C ASP A 76 20.73 15.81 -4.27
N ARG A 77 19.51 15.59 -3.78
CA ARG A 77 18.80 16.31 -2.71
C ARG A 77 18.25 17.69 -3.10
N VAL A 78 17.07 17.69 -3.70
CA VAL A 78 16.14 18.82 -3.57
C VAL A 78 15.86 19.01 -2.08
N ALA A 79 16.15 20.21 -1.56
CA ALA A 79 15.94 20.52 -0.14
C ALA A 79 14.48 20.25 0.22
N ALA A 80 14.29 19.42 1.25
CA ALA A 80 12.96 19.16 1.78
C ALA A 80 12.50 20.41 2.53
N GLU A 81 11.63 21.21 1.91
CA GLU A 81 10.77 22.08 2.71
C GLU A 81 9.89 21.15 3.57
N PRO A 82 9.86 21.29 4.90
CA PRO A 82 9.16 20.36 5.78
C PRO A 82 7.69 20.14 5.39
N ALA A 83 7.04 21.15 4.80
CA ALA A 83 5.65 21.08 4.34
C ALA A 83 5.46 20.27 3.04
N LEU A 84 6.44 20.27 2.13
CA LEU A 84 6.31 19.70 0.77
C LEU A 84 6.89 18.29 0.65
N GLY A 85 7.84 17.95 1.53
CA GLY A 85 8.50 16.64 1.55
C GLY A 85 9.72 16.57 0.65
N SER A 86 10.10 15.36 0.24
CA SER A 86 11.31 15.11 -0.56
C SER A 86 11.01 14.21 -1.77
N ILE A 87 11.66 14.51 -2.89
CA ILE A 87 11.65 13.64 -4.07
C ILE A 87 13.08 13.46 -4.59
N SER A 88 13.43 12.23 -4.97
CA SER A 88 14.71 11.91 -5.59
C SER A 88 14.52 10.97 -6.77
N MET A 89 15.32 11.15 -7.80
CA MET A 89 15.34 10.29 -8.97
C MET A 89 16.53 9.34 -8.87
N ILE A 90 16.29 8.06 -9.12
CA ILE A 90 17.30 7.02 -9.18
C ILE A 90 17.34 6.54 -10.62
N ALA A 91 18.38 6.92 -11.36
CA ALA A 91 18.74 6.19 -12.56
C ALA A 91 19.36 4.86 -12.13
N THR A 92 18.77 3.75 -12.55
CA THR A 92 19.38 2.43 -12.36
C THR A 92 20.50 2.26 -13.38
N ALA A 93 21.55 3.09 -13.32
CA ALA A 93 22.76 2.88 -14.11
C ALA A 93 23.58 1.77 -13.45
N SER A 94 23.17 0.51 -13.64
CA SER A 94 24.06 -0.60 -13.35
C SER A 94 25.23 -0.50 -14.33
N LYS A 95 26.47 -0.50 -13.83
CA LYS A 95 27.71 -0.56 -14.62
C LYS A 95 27.77 -1.78 -15.57
N GLN A 96 26.79 -2.70 -15.52
CA GLN A 96 26.72 -3.93 -16.32
C GLN A 96 25.35 -4.19 -16.98
N ALA A 97 24.35 -3.30 -16.88
CA ALA A 97 23.01 -3.62 -17.39
C ALA A 97 22.80 -3.17 -18.84
N LYS A 98 22.73 -4.14 -19.76
CA LYS A 98 22.31 -3.98 -21.16
C LYS A 98 20.84 -3.51 -21.36
N PHE A 99 20.07 -3.28 -20.30
CA PHE A 99 18.65 -2.93 -20.37
C PHE A 99 18.20 -2.06 -19.20
N THR A 100 18.26 -0.73 -19.33
CA THR A 100 17.67 0.19 -18.34
C THR A 100 16.51 0.96 -18.98
N ASN A 101 15.43 0.26 -19.34
CA ASN A 101 14.22 0.89 -19.90
C ASN A 101 13.30 1.53 -18.83
N GLN A 102 13.88 1.98 -17.70
CA GLN A 102 13.15 2.63 -16.63
C GLN A 102 13.99 3.62 -15.82
N VAL A 103 13.30 4.50 -15.10
CA VAL A 103 13.82 5.37 -14.04
C VAL A 103 12.92 5.20 -12.80
N SER A 104 13.48 5.28 -11.59
CA SER A 104 12.70 5.19 -10.35
C SER A 104 12.69 6.51 -9.59
N PHE A 105 11.53 6.96 -9.13
CA PHE A 105 11.38 8.08 -8.21
C PHE A 105 11.13 7.57 -6.79
N ARG A 106 11.79 8.18 -5.80
CA ARG A 106 11.49 8.02 -4.37
C ARG A 106 10.90 9.33 -3.88
N TYR A 107 9.63 9.30 -3.48
CA TYR A 107 8.89 10.45 -2.97
C TYR A 107 8.47 10.21 -1.52
N THR A 108 8.73 11.15 -0.62
CA THR A 108 8.23 11.12 0.77
C THR A 108 7.46 12.42 0.99
N PRO A 109 6.13 12.41 1.16
CA PRO A 109 5.38 13.63 1.43
C PRO A 109 5.82 14.30 2.74
N GLY A 110 5.69 15.63 2.82
CA GLY A 110 6.07 16.40 4.03
C GLY A 110 5.15 16.20 5.23
N LYS A 111 3.96 15.63 4.99
CA LYS A 111 2.96 15.35 6.03
C LYS A 111 3.42 14.21 6.94
N VAL A 112 3.38 14.47 8.25
CA VAL A 112 3.63 13.48 9.31
C VAL A 112 2.72 12.25 9.13
N GLY A 113 3.26 11.05 9.38
CA GLY A 113 2.53 9.79 9.27
C GLY A 113 2.45 9.22 7.84
N THR A 114 2.96 9.95 6.83
CA THR A 114 3.03 9.42 5.46
C THR A 114 4.27 8.53 5.25
N THR A 115 4.13 7.51 4.40
CA THR A 115 5.25 6.65 3.97
C THR A 115 6.01 7.22 2.79
N ARG A 116 7.22 6.70 2.56
CA ARG A 116 7.91 6.82 1.28
C ARG A 116 7.16 6.01 0.20
N LYS A 117 7.03 6.60 -0.98
CA LYS A 117 6.49 6.02 -2.20
C LYS A 117 7.61 5.78 -3.19
N ASN A 118 7.53 4.69 -3.94
CA ASN A 118 8.43 4.40 -5.05
C ASN A 118 7.62 4.34 -6.35
N CYS A 119 8.05 5.07 -7.38
CA CYS A 119 7.38 5.09 -8.67
C CYS A 119 8.39 4.76 -9.77
N LYS A 120 8.24 3.60 -10.41
CA LYS A 120 9.04 3.24 -11.59
C LYS A 120 8.34 3.76 -12.85
N VAL A 121 9.10 4.43 -13.69
CA VAL A 121 8.65 5.10 -14.90
C VAL A 121 9.24 4.37 -16.10
N PHE A 122 8.40 4.02 -17.06
CA PHE A 122 8.78 3.26 -18.26
C PHE A 122 8.54 4.07 -19.54
N ALA A 123 9.28 3.76 -20.61
CA ALA A 123 9.22 4.52 -21.86
C ALA A 123 7.82 4.56 -22.52
N ASN A 124 7.02 3.52 -22.29
CA ASN A 124 5.66 3.37 -22.81
C ASN A 124 4.59 4.12 -22.01
N GLY A 125 4.97 5.03 -21.10
CA GLY A 125 4.01 5.77 -20.27
C GLY A 125 3.41 4.95 -19.12
N LYS A 126 3.98 3.79 -18.79
CA LYS A 126 3.61 3.07 -17.56
C LYS A 126 4.32 3.64 -16.35
N PHE A 127 3.57 3.73 -15.25
CA PHE A 127 4.06 4.12 -13.93
C PHE A 127 3.69 3.03 -12.93
N HIS A 128 4.68 2.35 -12.37
CA HIS A 128 4.48 1.36 -11.31
C HIS A 128 4.72 2.03 -9.98
N LEU A 129 3.64 2.36 -9.27
CA LEU A 129 3.68 3.02 -7.98
C LEU A 129 3.52 2.00 -6.85
N THR A 130 4.40 2.03 -5.85
CA THR A 130 4.30 1.24 -4.63
C THR A 130 4.34 2.14 -3.38
N GLY A 131 3.71 1.69 -2.31
CA GLY A 131 3.76 2.35 -1.00
C GLY A 131 2.66 3.39 -0.75
N ALA A 132 1.70 3.53 -1.66
CA ALA A 132 0.52 4.37 -1.45
C ALA A 132 -0.43 3.73 -0.42
N ARG A 133 -1.14 4.53 0.37
CA ARG A 133 -2.13 4.04 1.36
C ARG A 133 -3.57 4.37 1.02
N SER A 134 -3.80 5.03 -0.11
CA SER A 134 -5.13 5.34 -0.60
C SER A 134 -5.09 5.64 -2.09
N ALA A 135 -6.25 5.57 -2.76
CA ALA A 135 -6.34 5.86 -4.18
C ALA A 135 -5.88 7.29 -4.49
N TRP A 136 -6.19 8.25 -3.61
CA TRP A 136 -5.71 9.61 -3.78
C TRP A 136 -4.23 9.78 -3.52
N GLU A 137 -3.65 9.11 -2.52
CA GLU A 137 -2.18 9.09 -2.38
C GLU A 137 -1.49 8.56 -3.65
N ALA A 138 -2.12 7.58 -4.31
CA ALA A 138 -1.60 7.03 -5.56
C ALA A 138 -1.64 8.06 -6.70
N VAL A 139 -2.79 8.71 -6.90
CA VAL A 139 -2.98 9.74 -7.93
C VAL A 139 -2.11 10.98 -7.67
N CYS A 140 -2.04 11.45 -6.42
CA CYS A 140 -1.20 12.58 -6.03
C CYS A 140 0.28 12.29 -6.27
N THR A 141 0.75 11.08 -5.92
CA THR A 141 2.15 10.70 -6.19
C THR A 141 2.44 10.66 -7.69
N LEU A 142 1.52 10.15 -8.51
CA LEU A 142 1.66 10.20 -9.97
C LEU A 142 1.78 11.66 -10.47
N LYS A 143 0.92 12.56 -9.97
CA LYS A 143 0.98 14.00 -10.30
C LYS A 143 2.33 14.62 -9.93
N VAL A 144 2.85 14.36 -8.72
CA VAL A 144 4.17 14.85 -8.27
C VAL A 144 5.29 14.34 -9.17
N VAL A 145 5.27 13.06 -9.53
CA VAL A 145 6.28 12.47 -10.44
C VAL A 145 6.20 13.13 -11.82
N LEU A 146 5.01 13.29 -12.39
CA LEU A 146 4.84 13.98 -13.68
C LEU A 146 5.31 15.43 -13.64
N ARG A 147 5.03 16.18 -12.56
CA ARG A 147 5.52 17.56 -12.38
C ARG A 147 7.04 17.60 -12.29
N THR A 148 7.62 16.63 -11.60
CA THR A 148 9.07 16.50 -11.44
C THR A 148 9.75 16.21 -12.77
N ILE A 149 9.22 15.28 -13.56
CA ILE A 149 9.73 14.99 -14.91
C ILE A 149 9.69 16.28 -15.76
N ARG A 150 8.55 16.99 -15.77
CA ARG A 150 8.41 18.25 -16.53
C ARG A 150 9.38 19.33 -16.07
N ALA A 151 9.65 19.43 -14.77
CA ALA A 151 10.55 20.42 -14.20
C ALA A 151 12.04 20.13 -14.49
N LEU A 152 12.45 18.86 -14.36
CA LEU A 152 13.85 18.46 -14.56
C LEU A 152 14.22 18.50 -16.05
N ARG A 153 13.30 18.08 -16.92
CA ARG A 153 13.56 17.97 -18.36
C ARG A 153 12.28 18.18 -19.16
N PRO A 154 11.95 19.43 -19.51
CA PRO A 154 10.86 19.73 -20.43
C PRO A 154 10.95 18.94 -21.76
N ASP A 155 12.17 18.71 -22.24
CA ASP A 155 12.47 18.01 -23.51
C ASP A 155 12.51 16.46 -23.41
N CYS A 156 12.43 15.87 -22.20
CA CYS A 156 12.27 14.42 -22.00
C CYS A 156 10.87 13.92 -22.31
N THR A 157 9.97 14.87 -22.44
CA THR A 157 8.56 14.61 -22.43
C THR A 157 7.90 15.23 -23.65
N GLN A 158 6.97 14.50 -24.26
CA GLN A 158 5.94 15.12 -25.10
C GLN A 158 4.87 15.84 -24.23
N VAL A 159 5.24 16.31 -23.02
CA VAL A 159 4.35 16.72 -21.91
C VAL A 159 4.24 18.26 -21.84
N ASP A 160 4.33 18.90 -23.00
CA ASP A 160 3.80 20.26 -23.16
C ASP A 160 2.26 20.24 -22.99
N LYS A 161 1.64 19.08 -23.22
CA LYS A 161 0.21 18.82 -23.02
C LYS A 161 -0.09 18.13 -21.69
N LEU A 162 -1.34 18.26 -21.26
CA LEU A 162 -1.91 17.55 -20.13
C LEU A 162 -1.84 16.03 -20.32
N VAL A 163 -1.21 15.30 -19.40
CA VAL A 163 -1.14 13.83 -19.42
C VAL A 163 -2.47 13.24 -18.99
N LYS A 164 -2.99 12.28 -19.76
CA LYS A 164 -4.22 11.56 -19.44
C LYS A 164 -3.93 10.16 -18.93
N ILE A 165 -4.64 9.74 -17.89
CA ILE A 165 -4.63 8.35 -17.44
C ILE A 165 -5.56 7.55 -18.36
N GLN A 166 -5.02 6.54 -19.03
CA GLN A 166 -5.78 5.57 -19.81
C GLN A 166 -6.31 4.44 -18.93
N SER A 167 -5.52 3.99 -17.95
CA SER A 167 -5.99 3.04 -16.93
C SER A 167 -5.18 3.15 -15.64
N ALA A 168 -5.82 2.78 -14.53
CA ALA A 168 -5.20 2.63 -13.22
C ALA A 168 -5.62 1.26 -12.66
N LYS A 169 -4.66 0.41 -12.33
CA LYS A 169 -4.93 -0.96 -11.85
C LYS A 169 -4.17 -1.25 -10.57
N VAL A 170 -4.90 -1.65 -9.53
CA VAL A 170 -4.30 -2.21 -8.31
C VAL A 170 -3.67 -3.56 -8.66
N GLN A 171 -2.43 -3.76 -8.23
CA GLN A 171 -1.66 -4.99 -8.48
C GLN A 171 -1.32 -5.75 -7.20
N MET A 172 -1.37 -5.07 -6.06
CA MET A 172 -1.05 -5.66 -4.77
C MET A 172 -1.62 -4.79 -3.65
N LEU A 173 -2.22 -5.44 -2.68
CA LEU A 173 -2.73 -4.90 -1.44
C LEU A 173 -2.00 -5.61 -0.29
N ASN A 174 -1.54 -4.80 0.65
CA ASN A 174 -0.96 -5.28 1.90
C ASN A 174 -1.73 -4.63 3.03
N THR A 175 -2.36 -5.47 3.85
CA THR A 175 -3.13 -5.03 5.00
C THR A 175 -2.63 -5.71 6.25
N ASP A 176 -2.90 -5.09 7.39
CA ASP A 176 -2.68 -5.72 8.68
C ASP A 176 -3.86 -5.44 9.61
N PHE A 177 -4.14 -6.38 10.50
CA PHE A 177 -5.08 -6.20 11.60
C PHE A 177 -4.57 -6.94 12.82
N ARG A 178 -5.23 -6.72 13.95
CA ARG A 178 -4.91 -7.42 15.19
C ARG A 178 -6.09 -8.24 15.59
N LEU A 179 -5.86 -9.49 15.95
CA LEU A 179 -6.68 -10.17 16.91
C LEU A 179 -6.22 -9.66 18.28
N ASN A 180 -6.96 -8.99 19.13
CA ASN A 180 -6.42 -8.45 20.38
C ASN A 180 -6.20 -9.52 21.48
N ALA A 181 -5.64 -10.67 21.09
CA ALA A 181 -5.32 -11.82 21.90
C ALA A 181 -4.11 -12.59 21.31
N PRO A 182 -3.28 -13.24 22.15
CA PRO A 182 -2.23 -14.14 21.68
C PRO A 182 -2.77 -15.34 20.89
N ILE A 183 -1.99 -15.80 19.91
CA ILE A 183 -2.34 -16.94 19.05
C ILE A 183 -1.39 -18.10 19.33
N ASN A 184 -1.94 -19.30 19.52
CA ASN A 184 -1.21 -20.54 19.35
C ASN A 184 -1.10 -20.88 17.85
N LEU A 185 0.09 -20.67 17.29
CA LEU A 185 0.32 -20.83 15.84
C LEU A 185 0.31 -22.30 15.38
N GLU A 186 0.65 -23.25 16.25
CA GLU A 186 0.55 -24.68 15.95
C GLU A 186 -0.92 -25.09 15.84
N ALA A 187 -1.72 -24.73 16.85
CA ALA A 187 -3.16 -24.98 16.81
C ALA A 187 -3.85 -24.28 15.63
N LEU A 188 -3.42 -23.05 15.27
CA LEU A 188 -3.93 -22.37 14.09
C LEU A 188 -3.62 -23.13 12.81
N ARG A 189 -2.36 -23.59 12.63
CA ARG A 189 -1.95 -24.39 11.48
C ARG A 189 -2.82 -25.65 11.37
N ASP A 190 -3.01 -26.37 12.48
CA ASP A 190 -3.76 -27.62 12.49
C ASP A 190 -5.23 -27.40 12.13
N VAL A 191 -5.88 -26.38 12.71
CA VAL A 191 -7.25 -26.00 12.36
C VAL A 191 -7.36 -25.67 10.87
N VAL A 192 -6.43 -24.88 10.34
CA VAL A 192 -6.38 -24.47 8.93
C VAL A 192 -6.23 -25.66 7.99
N MET A 193 -5.34 -26.60 8.32
CA MET A 193 -5.09 -27.78 7.49
C MET A 193 -6.21 -28.81 7.59
N GLU A 194 -6.65 -29.14 8.80
CA GLU A 194 -7.58 -30.26 9.05
C GLU A 194 -9.04 -29.89 8.77
N ARG A 195 -9.47 -28.66 9.14
CA ARG A 195 -10.88 -28.26 8.98
C ARG A 195 -11.17 -27.60 7.65
N TYR A 196 -10.21 -26.85 7.12
CA TYR A 196 -10.40 -26.09 5.90
C TYR A 196 -9.69 -26.69 4.68
N GLY A 197 -8.80 -27.68 4.87
CA GLY A 197 -8.02 -28.24 3.77
C GLY A 197 -7.09 -27.21 3.12
N VAL A 198 -6.70 -26.16 3.86
CA VAL A 198 -5.89 -25.05 3.38
C VAL A 198 -4.45 -25.24 3.82
N PHE A 199 -3.50 -24.95 2.92
CA PHE A 199 -2.09 -25.05 3.25
C PHE A 199 -1.69 -23.99 4.29
N GLY A 200 -1.16 -24.46 5.43
CA GLY A 200 -0.55 -23.64 6.48
C GLY A 200 0.83 -24.19 6.84
N LEU A 201 1.83 -23.31 6.91
CA LEU A 201 3.21 -23.65 7.29
C LEU A 201 3.62 -22.85 8.52
N TYR A 202 4.03 -23.55 9.58
CA TYR A 202 4.62 -22.94 10.75
C TYR A 202 5.89 -23.69 11.15
N GLU A 203 7.03 -23.07 10.88
CA GLU A 203 8.36 -23.57 11.23
C GLU A 203 9.10 -22.46 11.98
N PRO A 204 9.00 -22.39 13.32
CA PRO A 204 9.49 -21.27 14.12
C PRO A 204 10.99 -20.97 13.95
N ASP A 205 11.80 -21.99 13.63
CA ASP A 205 13.24 -21.87 13.40
C ASP A 205 13.56 -21.15 12.08
N HIS A 206 12.63 -21.20 11.10
CA HIS A 206 12.79 -20.57 9.79
C HIS A 206 12.04 -19.24 9.70
N PHE A 207 10.84 -19.15 10.27
CA PHE A 207 10.01 -17.96 10.22
C PHE A 207 9.10 -17.84 11.45
N ALA A 208 9.03 -16.64 12.03
CA ALA A 208 8.35 -16.39 13.30
C ALA A 208 6.81 -16.50 13.26
N GLY A 209 6.20 -16.51 12.06
CA GLY A 209 4.74 -16.55 11.88
C GLY A 209 4.25 -17.82 11.17
N CYS A 210 2.96 -18.09 11.26
CA CYS A 210 2.30 -19.11 10.45
C CYS A 210 1.92 -18.51 9.08
N ASN A 211 2.38 -19.13 8.01
CA ASN A 211 2.17 -18.72 6.62
C ASN A 211 1.05 -19.55 5.99
N ILE A 212 -0.04 -18.90 5.61
CA ILE A 212 -1.25 -19.54 5.09
C ILE A 212 -1.56 -18.96 3.70
N LYS A 213 -1.90 -19.83 2.74
CA LYS A 213 -2.27 -19.43 1.37
C LYS A 213 -3.76 -19.58 1.15
N PHE A 214 -4.48 -18.48 0.99
CA PHE A 214 -5.94 -18.50 0.88
C PHE A 214 -6.45 -17.38 -0.02
N ALA A 215 -7.46 -17.68 -0.87
CA ALA A 215 -8.15 -16.72 -1.73
C ALA A 215 -7.23 -15.79 -2.54
N GLY A 216 -6.15 -16.32 -3.12
CA GLY A 216 -5.18 -15.52 -3.89
C GLY A 216 -4.27 -14.61 -3.05
N ALA A 217 -4.41 -14.63 -1.72
CA ALA A 217 -3.60 -13.89 -0.77
C ALA A 217 -2.72 -14.81 0.08
N THR A 218 -1.73 -14.22 0.74
CA THR A 218 -0.93 -14.83 1.78
C THR A 218 -1.28 -14.19 3.10
N ILE A 219 -1.60 -15.01 4.09
CA ILE A 219 -1.87 -14.60 5.46
C ILE A 219 -0.67 -14.98 6.30
N LEU A 220 -0.12 -14.03 7.05
CA LEU A 220 0.95 -14.24 8.01
C LEU A 220 0.40 -13.95 9.41
N ALA A 221 0.26 -14.99 10.22
CA ALA A 221 -0.22 -14.88 11.60
C ALA A 221 0.95 -14.95 12.58
N PHE A 222 0.95 -14.08 13.60
CA PHE A 222 2.02 -14.01 14.60
C PHE A 222 1.49 -14.32 15.99
N LYS A 223 2.35 -14.86 16.88
CA LYS A 223 2.00 -15.17 18.28
C LYS A 223 1.40 -13.98 19.02
N SER A 224 1.75 -12.74 18.62
CA SER A 224 1.24 -11.51 19.21
C SER A 224 -0.25 -11.22 18.95
N GLY A 225 -0.92 -11.98 18.08
CA GLY A 225 -2.26 -11.63 17.59
C GLY A 225 -2.24 -10.77 16.33
N SER A 226 -1.06 -10.31 15.87
CA SER A 226 -0.96 -9.54 14.64
C SER A 226 -1.13 -10.45 13.42
N ILE A 227 -1.91 -10.00 12.44
CA ILE A 227 -2.14 -10.70 11.18
C ILE A 227 -1.80 -9.76 10.04
N ILE A 228 -1.03 -10.24 9.07
CA ILE A 228 -0.78 -9.55 7.80
C ILE A 228 -1.47 -10.32 6.68
N ILE A 229 -2.18 -9.61 5.80
CA ILE A 229 -2.70 -10.17 4.54
C ILE A 229 -1.98 -9.45 3.41
N THR A 230 -1.27 -10.20 2.56
CA THR A 230 -0.44 -9.66 1.48
C THR A 230 -0.63 -10.43 0.17
N GLY A 231 -0.37 -9.78 -0.95
CA GLY A 231 -0.42 -10.39 -2.28
C GLY A 231 -1.81 -10.36 -2.95
N ALA A 232 -2.85 -9.95 -2.23
CA ALA A 232 -4.18 -9.72 -2.80
C ALA A 232 -4.14 -8.61 -3.86
N LYS A 233 -4.99 -8.73 -4.88
CA LYS A 233 -5.19 -7.71 -5.92
C LYS A 233 -6.54 -7.00 -5.79
N ARG A 234 -7.49 -7.62 -5.08
CA ARG A 234 -8.84 -7.10 -4.84
C ARG A 234 -9.13 -7.00 -3.35
N LEU A 235 -9.96 -6.02 -2.97
CA LEU A 235 -10.38 -5.86 -1.57
C LEU A 235 -11.29 -7.01 -1.10
N GLU A 236 -11.96 -7.68 -2.03
CA GLU A 236 -12.73 -8.89 -1.73
C GLU A 236 -11.85 -10.06 -1.25
N GLU A 237 -10.66 -10.25 -1.84
CA GLU A 237 -9.71 -11.29 -1.41
C GLU A 237 -9.23 -11.01 0.02
N ILE A 238 -9.03 -9.73 0.37
CA ILE A 238 -8.75 -9.32 1.75
C ILE A 238 -9.93 -9.66 2.67
N ALA A 239 -11.17 -9.35 2.27
CA ALA A 239 -12.35 -9.63 3.08
C ALA A 239 -12.57 -11.14 3.30
N GLN A 240 -12.34 -11.96 2.27
CA GLN A 240 -12.40 -13.42 2.35
C GLN A 240 -11.31 -13.97 3.26
N ALA A 241 -10.06 -13.53 3.10
CA ALA A 241 -8.94 -13.91 3.95
C ALA A 241 -9.15 -13.50 5.41
N PHE A 242 -9.66 -12.29 5.64
CA PHE A 242 -10.04 -11.83 6.98
C PHE A 242 -11.10 -12.75 7.59
N ALA A 243 -12.19 -13.02 6.87
CA ALA A 243 -13.27 -13.84 7.38
C ALA A 243 -12.83 -15.28 7.67
N PHE A 244 -11.97 -15.83 6.82
CA PHE A 244 -11.33 -17.12 7.03
C PHE A 244 -10.51 -17.15 8.33
N VAL A 245 -9.63 -16.18 8.55
CA VAL A 245 -8.83 -16.11 9.79
C VAL A 245 -9.72 -16.00 11.01
N ILE A 246 -10.72 -15.11 10.96
CA ILE A 246 -11.67 -14.93 12.06
C ILE A 246 -12.43 -16.23 12.34
N GLY A 247 -12.85 -16.98 11.32
CA GLY A 247 -13.43 -18.32 11.48
C GLY A 247 -12.47 -19.29 12.16
N ALA A 248 -11.27 -19.46 11.61
CA ALA A 248 -10.28 -20.39 12.10
C ALA A 248 -9.88 -20.13 13.56
N VAL A 249 -9.77 -18.87 13.98
CA VAL A 249 -9.38 -18.52 15.35
C VAL A 249 -10.54 -18.62 16.34
N THR A 250 -11.79 -18.49 15.90
CA THR A 250 -12.96 -18.54 16.79
C THR A 250 -13.56 -19.94 16.94
N GLU A 251 -13.35 -20.82 15.97
CA GLU A 251 -13.92 -22.17 15.97
C GLU A 251 -13.18 -23.17 16.87
N SER A 252 -11.98 -22.81 17.34
CA SER A 252 -11.20 -23.64 18.25
C SER A 252 -10.63 -22.81 19.41
N PRO A 253 -11.05 -23.10 20.66
CA PRO A 253 -10.48 -22.47 21.84
C PRO A 253 -8.97 -22.69 22.00
N ALA A 254 -8.39 -23.70 21.33
CA ALA A 254 -6.96 -23.97 21.37
C ALA A 254 -6.13 -22.91 20.61
N VAL A 255 -6.75 -22.17 19.68
CA VAL A 255 -6.06 -21.17 18.85
C VAL A 255 -5.86 -19.86 19.60
N LEU A 256 -6.91 -19.36 20.26
CA LEU A 256 -6.82 -18.16 21.09
C LEU A 256 -6.30 -18.55 22.47
N SER A 257 -5.12 -18.06 22.83
CA SER A 257 -4.49 -18.40 24.10
C SER A 257 -4.59 -17.25 25.10
N ASN A 258 -5.28 -17.48 26.22
CA ASN A 258 -5.22 -16.59 27.38
C ASN A 258 -3.90 -16.74 28.15
N GLN A 259 -3.19 -17.87 28.00
CA GLN A 259 -1.94 -18.14 28.73
C GLN A 259 -0.78 -17.23 28.27
N GLY A 260 -0.87 -16.63 27.08
CA GLY A 260 0.15 -15.71 26.55
C GLY A 260 -0.06 -14.23 26.88
N ARG A 261 -1.14 -13.87 27.56
CA ARG A 261 -1.49 -12.47 27.84
C ARG A 261 -0.81 -12.02 29.13
N THR A 262 0.44 -11.59 29.01
CA THR A 262 1.25 -11.07 30.12
C THR A 262 1.25 -9.54 30.16
N PRO A 263 1.56 -8.91 31.30
CA PRO A 263 1.73 -7.45 31.36
C PRO A 263 2.75 -6.92 30.35
N LEU A 264 3.80 -7.71 30.05
CA LEU A 264 4.78 -7.37 29.02
C LEU A 264 4.15 -7.38 27.62
N TRP A 265 3.38 -8.42 27.29
CA TRP A 265 2.64 -8.50 26.02
C TRP A 265 1.69 -7.31 25.86
N GLU A 266 0.99 -6.91 26.93
CA GLU A 266 0.07 -5.77 26.90
C GLU A 266 0.81 -4.45 26.65
N GLN A 267 1.95 -4.23 27.30
CA GLN A 267 2.80 -3.06 27.07
C GLN A 267 3.37 -3.04 25.64
N GLU A 268 3.81 -4.17 25.11
CA GLU A 268 4.33 -4.28 23.74
C GLU A 268 3.25 -4.00 22.69
N ASN A 269 2.04 -4.52 22.90
CA ASN A 269 0.92 -4.26 21.98
C ASN A 269 0.42 -2.82 22.06
N ALA A 270 0.34 -2.22 23.25
CA ALA A 270 -0.01 -0.81 23.43
C ALA A 270 0.99 0.12 22.74
N LYS A 271 2.31 -0.19 22.80
CA LYS A 271 3.33 0.56 22.05
C LYS A 271 3.11 0.46 20.54
N LYS A 272 2.80 -0.73 20.04
CA LYS A 272 2.53 -0.93 18.62
C LYS A 272 1.24 -0.25 18.16
N GLU A 273 0.23 -0.09 19.01
CA GLU A 273 -0.98 0.69 18.64
C GLU A 273 -0.63 2.15 18.40
N ARG A 274 0.20 2.74 19.29
CA ARG A 274 0.69 4.12 19.19
C ARG A 274 1.54 4.39 17.93
N THR A 275 2.21 3.37 17.37
CA THR A 275 3.01 3.50 16.14
C THR A 275 2.21 3.30 14.85
N SER A 276 0.90 3.10 14.92
CA SER A 276 0.00 3.00 13.75
C SER A 276 -0.28 4.36 13.07
N ALA A 277 0.44 5.41 13.47
CA ALA A 277 0.27 6.77 12.96
C ALA A 277 0.27 6.81 11.41
N GLY A 278 -0.84 7.26 10.83
CA GLY A 278 -1.03 7.41 9.39
C GLY A 278 -1.43 6.14 8.63
N LYS A 279 -1.66 5.01 9.31
CA LYS A 279 -2.49 3.92 8.75
C LYS A 279 -3.96 4.35 8.76
N ARG A 280 -4.72 3.82 7.82
CA ARG A 280 -6.15 4.05 7.72
C ARG A 280 -6.87 2.71 7.67
N SER A 281 -7.84 2.57 8.55
CA SER A 281 -8.85 1.54 8.47
C SER A 281 -9.61 1.67 7.16
N PHE A 282 -10.21 0.59 6.70
CA PHE A 282 -10.98 0.63 5.46
C PHE A 282 -12.10 1.68 5.50
N LEU A 283 -12.71 1.94 6.66
CA LEU A 283 -13.72 2.98 6.79
C LEU A 283 -13.16 4.38 6.50
N GLU A 284 -11.96 4.69 7.00
CA GLU A 284 -11.29 5.97 6.76
C GLU A 284 -10.82 6.16 5.30
N LEU A 285 -10.77 5.09 4.51
CA LEU A 285 -10.51 5.19 3.06
C LEU A 285 -11.72 5.71 2.28
N LEU A 286 -12.94 5.59 2.82
CA LEU A 286 -14.16 6.10 2.18
C LEU A 286 -14.18 7.63 2.18
N ASP A 287 -13.71 8.22 3.26
CA ASP A 287 -13.66 9.66 3.49
C ASP A 287 -12.42 10.32 2.89
N ASP A 288 -11.55 9.53 2.24
CA ASP A 288 -10.33 10.07 1.66
C ASP A 288 -10.63 11.07 0.53
N LYS A 289 -9.91 12.19 0.58
CA LYS A 289 -10.04 13.34 -0.31
C LYS A 289 -8.67 13.67 -0.89
N VAL A 290 -8.67 14.36 -2.03
CA VAL A 290 -7.44 14.89 -2.62
C VAL A 290 -6.78 15.84 -1.62
N ASP A 291 -5.50 15.61 -1.35
CA ASP A 291 -4.64 16.58 -0.67
C ASP A 291 -3.87 17.35 -1.74
N GLU A 292 -4.40 18.51 -2.17
CA GLU A 292 -3.78 19.30 -3.25
C GLU A 292 -2.40 19.82 -2.85
N ARG A 293 -2.16 20.11 -1.56
CA ARG A 293 -0.83 20.49 -1.05
C ARG A 293 0.18 19.36 -1.21
N ALA A 294 -0.24 18.10 -1.04
CA ALA A 294 0.61 16.94 -1.32
C ALA A 294 0.96 16.77 -2.82
N THR A 295 0.44 17.62 -3.72
CA THR A 295 0.76 17.63 -5.16
C THR A 295 1.69 18.78 -5.59
N GLU A 296 2.08 19.62 -4.64
CA GLU A 296 3.11 20.63 -4.84
C GLU A 296 4.49 19.97 -4.86
N ILE A 297 5.38 20.50 -5.70
CA ILE A 297 6.75 19.97 -5.84
C ILE A 297 7.67 20.73 -4.88
N PRO A 298 8.61 20.06 -4.19
CA PRO A 298 9.72 20.74 -3.54
C PRO A 298 10.48 21.58 -4.58
N THR A 299 10.92 22.78 -4.20
CA THR A 299 11.63 23.70 -5.10
C THR A 299 12.94 23.09 -5.58
N PHE A 300 13.01 22.75 -6.87
CA PHE A 300 14.26 22.29 -7.50
C PHE A 300 15.26 23.46 -7.54
N GLN A 301 16.37 23.36 -6.81
CA GLN A 301 17.55 24.14 -7.14
C GLN A 301 18.17 23.48 -8.37
N ILE A 302 17.78 23.97 -9.55
CA ILE A 302 18.44 23.61 -10.81
C ILE A 302 19.71 24.47 -10.86
N PRO A 303 20.91 23.88 -10.97
CA PRO A 303 22.14 24.63 -11.18
C PRO A 303 22.13 25.40 -12.52
#